data_AF-A0A2G6J6B7-F1
#
_entry.id   AF-A0A2G6J6B7-F1
#
_cell.length_a   1.000
_cell.length_b   1.000
_cell.length_c   1.000
_cell.angle_alpha   90.00
_cell.angle_beta   90.00
_cell.angle_gamma   90.00
#
_symmetry.space_group_name_H-M   'P 1'
#
loop_
_entity.id
_entity.type
_entity.pdbx_description
1 polymer ?
#
loop_
_entity_poly.entity_id
_entity_poly.type
_entity_poly.pdbx_seq_one_letter_code
_entity_poly.pdbx_strand_id
1 'polypeptide(L)'
;MRDAALPVHPRAGDTINHAWLIGAALALTACSQKPQPPAPSVPAAVVAAPAVPAAPACTGDTELVPGVPGSPGHYIPSDINPNGHSELAHRMRLMLAELTALKPAVEAGRAPRIAAGHERIRCSWPTDARDRDAAFDELAVAYLAAVAAYHEAPAVDTFNGIVQGCLDCHAHTCGGPMVAIRPLRIGDAPADAQPGIFD
;
A
#
# COMPACT_ATOMS: atom_id res chain seq x y z
N MET A 1 -33.03 -43.04 -13.45
CA MET A 1 -33.73 -42.48 -14.63
C MET A 1 -33.21 -41.07 -14.86
N ARG A 2 -32.54 -40.88 -15.99
CA ARG A 2 -32.14 -39.60 -16.63
C ARG A 2 -31.03 -38.78 -15.98
N ASP A 3 -29.81 -39.21 -16.31
CA ASP A 3 -28.63 -38.38 -16.50
C ASP A 3 -28.87 -37.31 -17.59
N ALA A 4 -28.36 -36.09 -17.37
CA ALA A 4 -28.24 -35.07 -18.40
C ALA A 4 -26.77 -34.60 -18.46
N ALA A 5 -26.05 -35.17 -19.44
CA ALA A 5 -24.72 -34.75 -19.82
C ALA A 5 -24.78 -33.46 -20.64
N LEU A 6 -23.93 -32.49 -20.31
CA LEU A 6 -23.70 -31.29 -21.12
C LEU A 6 -22.64 -31.55 -22.20
N PRO A 7 -22.80 -30.99 -23.41
CA PRO A 7 -21.87 -31.21 -24.52
C PRO A 7 -20.58 -30.40 -24.40
N VAL A 8 -19.47 -31.07 -24.73
CA VAL A 8 -18.13 -30.53 -24.95
C VAL A 8 -18.07 -29.92 -26.35
N HIS A 9 -17.70 -28.64 -26.47
CA HIS A 9 -17.37 -28.04 -27.76
C HIS A 9 -15.89 -28.25 -28.10
N PRO A 10 -15.56 -28.62 -29.34
CA PRO A 10 -14.18 -28.82 -29.79
C PRO A 10 -13.45 -27.50 -30.09
N ARG A 11 -12.13 -27.52 -29.83
CA ARG A 11 -11.13 -26.54 -30.31
C ARG A 11 -10.98 -26.66 -31.82
N ALA A 12 -11.21 -25.57 -32.54
CA ALA A 12 -10.73 -25.39 -33.91
C ALA A 12 -9.31 -24.82 -33.86
N GLY A 13 -8.36 -25.57 -34.40
CA GLY A 13 -7.10 -25.03 -34.88
C GLY A 13 -7.25 -24.59 -36.33
N ASP A 14 -6.45 -23.61 -36.74
CA ASP A 14 -6.06 -23.38 -38.13
C ASP A 14 -4.77 -22.53 -38.11
N THR A 15 -3.63 -23.16 -38.34
CA THR A 15 -2.94 -23.34 -39.63
C THR A 15 -2.11 -22.13 -40.06
N ILE A 16 -0.84 -22.46 -40.28
CA ILE A 16 0.28 -21.66 -40.77
C ILE A 16 0.00 -21.28 -42.22
N ASN A 17 0.30 -20.04 -42.64
CA ASN A 17 0.68 -19.80 -44.04
C ASN A 17 1.58 -18.57 -44.26
N HIS A 18 2.74 -18.90 -44.81
CA HIS A 18 3.62 -18.22 -45.77
C HIS A 18 3.68 -16.68 -45.84
N ALA A 19 4.86 -16.19 -45.45
CA ALA A 19 5.85 -15.57 -46.34
C ALA A 19 5.31 -14.74 -47.52
N TRP A 20 5.37 -13.43 -47.35
CA TRP A 20 5.59 -12.49 -48.46
C TRP A 20 6.81 -11.62 -48.15
N LEU A 21 7.83 -11.79 -48.99
CA LEU A 21 8.91 -10.86 -49.23
C LEU A 21 8.39 -9.63 -50.00
N ILE A 22 9.24 -8.61 -50.09
CA ILE A 22 9.11 -7.34 -50.84
C ILE A 22 8.44 -6.27 -49.98
N GLY A 23 8.97 -5.07 -49.73
CA GLY A 23 10.15 -4.38 -50.23
C GLY A 23 10.07 -2.93 -49.73
N ALA A 24 11.25 -2.32 -49.57
CA ALA A 24 11.57 -0.91 -49.35
C ALA A 24 10.45 0.15 -49.31
N ALA A 25 10.40 0.91 -48.21
CA ALA A 25 10.33 2.38 -48.24
C ALA A 25 10.67 2.96 -46.85
N LEU A 26 11.93 3.37 -46.67
CA LEU A 26 12.29 4.33 -45.62
C LEU A 26 11.64 5.68 -45.97
N ALA A 27 10.54 6.02 -45.29
CA ALA A 27 10.03 7.38 -45.25
C ALA A 27 10.50 8.03 -43.93
N LEU A 28 11.66 8.68 -44.00
CA LEU A 28 12.13 9.63 -42.99
C LEU A 28 11.16 10.81 -42.94
N THR A 29 10.20 10.76 -42.03
CA THR A 29 9.35 11.91 -41.70
C THR A 29 10.16 12.85 -40.81
N ALA A 30 10.74 13.86 -41.45
CA ALA A 30 11.41 14.97 -40.79
C ALA A 30 10.38 15.75 -39.92
N CYS A 31 10.45 15.58 -38.60
CA CYS A 31 9.82 16.50 -37.68
C CYS A 31 10.60 17.81 -37.68
N SER A 32 10.05 18.84 -38.33
CA SER A 32 10.52 20.22 -38.22
C SER A 32 10.39 20.70 -36.77
N GLN A 33 11.50 20.66 -36.02
CA GLN A 33 11.58 21.23 -34.69
C GLN A 33 11.58 22.76 -34.82
N LYS A 34 10.48 23.39 -34.42
CA LYS A 34 10.39 24.85 -34.30
C LYS A 34 11.37 25.30 -33.20
N PRO A 35 12.17 26.36 -33.39
CA PRO A 35 13.09 26.84 -32.36
C PRO A 35 12.31 27.24 -31.10
N GLN A 36 12.56 26.55 -30.00
CA GLN A 36 12.00 26.91 -28.70
C GLN A 36 12.78 28.11 -28.16
N PRO A 37 12.13 29.22 -27.77
CA PRO A 37 12.82 30.32 -27.12
C PRO A 37 13.50 29.85 -25.83
N PRO A 38 14.65 30.44 -25.45
CA PRO A 38 15.37 30.03 -24.25
C PRO A 38 14.46 30.17 -23.04
N ALA A 39 14.30 29.07 -22.30
CA ALA A 39 13.58 29.09 -21.04
C ALA A 39 14.31 30.04 -20.07
N PRO A 40 13.60 30.89 -19.31
CA PRO A 40 14.24 31.67 -18.26
C PRO A 40 14.87 30.71 -17.26
N SER A 41 16.18 30.81 -17.11
CA SER A 41 16.95 30.11 -16.09
C SER A 41 16.58 30.65 -14.72
N VAL A 42 15.57 30.03 -14.09
CA VAL A 42 15.32 30.19 -12.66
C VAL A 42 16.47 29.49 -11.92
N PRO A 43 17.20 30.20 -11.04
CA PRO A 43 18.22 29.55 -10.22
C PRO A 43 17.56 28.50 -9.33
N ALA A 44 18.09 27.28 -9.37
CA ALA A 44 17.77 26.21 -8.45
C ALA A 44 18.28 26.58 -7.04
N ALA A 45 17.51 27.39 -6.32
CA ALA A 45 17.56 27.45 -4.88
C ALA A 45 16.35 26.67 -4.37
N VAL A 46 16.52 25.36 -4.27
CA VAL A 46 15.63 24.52 -3.46
C VAL A 46 15.94 24.92 -2.02
N VAL A 47 15.23 25.92 -1.51
CA VAL A 47 15.24 26.21 -0.08
C VAL A 47 14.59 24.98 0.54
N ALA A 48 15.41 24.12 1.15
CA ALA A 48 14.94 22.98 1.90
C ALA A 48 13.90 23.50 2.89
N ALA A 49 12.65 23.05 2.74
CA ALA A 49 11.64 23.29 3.75
C ALA A 49 12.22 22.84 5.09
N PRO A 50 12.11 23.64 6.17
CA PRO A 50 12.61 23.24 7.46
C PRO A 50 11.98 21.89 7.80
N ALA A 51 12.83 20.91 8.14
CA ALA A 51 12.37 19.63 8.63
C ALA A 51 11.40 19.90 9.77
N VAL A 52 10.14 19.48 9.61
CA VAL A 52 9.18 19.48 10.71
C VAL A 52 9.85 18.77 11.89
N PRO A 53 9.95 19.39 13.08
CA PRO A 53 10.53 18.73 14.23
C PRO A 53 9.77 17.42 14.43
N ALA A 54 10.51 16.32 14.60
CA ALA A 54 9.92 15.03 14.88
C ALA A 54 8.95 15.21 16.06
N ALA A 55 7.66 14.98 15.82
CA ALA A 55 6.67 15.04 16.87
C ALA A 55 7.14 14.13 18.03
N PRO A 56 6.97 14.52 19.30
CA PRO A 56 7.32 13.65 20.41
C PRO A 56 6.63 12.28 20.21
N ALA A 57 7.39 11.20 20.40
CA ALA A 57 6.89 9.86 20.16
C ALA A 57 5.69 9.59 21.08
N CYS A 58 4.49 9.50 20.50
CA CYS A 58 3.29 9.21 21.27
C CYS A 58 3.40 7.83 21.93
N THR A 59 2.79 7.72 23.09
CA THR A 59 2.68 6.51 23.91
C THR A 59 1.22 6.12 24.10
N GLY A 60 0.94 4.96 24.70
CA GLY A 60 -0.41 4.58 25.11
C GLY A 60 -1.07 5.62 26.02
N ASP A 61 -0.25 6.29 26.84
CA ASP A 61 -0.69 7.32 27.79
C ASP A 61 -0.85 8.71 27.16
N THR A 62 -0.50 8.89 25.88
CA THR A 62 -0.62 10.21 25.23
C THR A 62 -2.09 10.61 25.18
N GLU A 63 -2.43 11.76 25.76
CA GLU A 63 -3.76 12.34 25.65
C GLU A 63 -4.03 12.78 24.21
N LEU A 64 -5.15 12.33 23.65
CA LEU A 64 -5.54 12.68 22.29
C LEU A 64 -6.31 14.00 22.29
N VAL A 65 -6.02 14.87 21.34
CA VAL A 65 -6.61 16.22 21.27
C VAL A 65 -8.03 16.14 20.68
N PRO A 66 -9.09 16.52 21.40
CA PRO A 66 -10.46 16.52 20.85
C PRO A 66 -10.66 17.58 19.77
N GLY A 67 -11.69 17.42 18.93
CA GLY A 67 -12.09 18.44 17.94
C GLY A 67 -11.26 18.46 16.65
N VAL A 68 -10.22 17.62 16.54
CA VAL A 68 -9.43 17.47 15.31
C VAL A 68 -10.16 16.58 14.29
N PRO A 69 -9.88 16.69 12.98
CA PRO A 69 -10.44 15.79 11.99
C PRO A 69 -10.15 14.33 12.32
N GLY A 70 -11.20 13.51 12.38
CA GLY A 70 -11.12 12.10 12.74
C GLY A 70 -11.27 11.80 14.24
N SER A 71 -11.41 12.83 15.09
CA SER A 71 -11.78 12.67 16.51
C SER A 71 -13.28 12.38 16.69
N PRO A 72 -13.72 11.90 17.87
CA PRO A 72 -15.13 11.65 18.15
C PRO A 72 -16.03 12.87 17.85
N GLY A 73 -17.05 12.68 17.02
CA GLY A 73 -17.95 13.76 16.57
C GLY A 73 -17.43 14.59 15.39
N HIS A 74 -16.19 14.34 14.92
CA HIS A 74 -15.53 15.06 13.84
C HIS A 74 -14.93 14.12 12.78
N TYR A 75 -15.65 13.04 12.44
CA TYR A 75 -15.18 12.05 11.48
C TYR A 75 -14.84 12.67 10.11
N ILE A 76 -13.78 12.17 9.50
CA ILE A 76 -13.34 12.61 8.17
C ILE A 76 -14.30 12.00 7.13
N PRO A 77 -14.87 12.81 6.21
CA PRO A 77 -15.71 12.29 5.13
C PRO A 77 -15.01 11.22 4.31
N SER A 78 -15.77 10.23 3.83
CA SER A 78 -15.21 9.05 3.18
C SER A 78 -16.18 8.45 2.17
N ASP A 79 -15.69 8.19 0.95
CA ASP A 79 -16.49 7.52 -0.09
C ASP A 79 -16.71 6.02 0.21
N ILE A 80 -15.82 5.43 1.02
CA ILE A 80 -15.86 4.01 1.40
C ILE A 80 -16.76 3.75 2.61
N ASN A 81 -16.86 4.71 3.53
CA ASN A 81 -17.64 4.58 4.76
C ASN A 81 -18.58 5.78 4.86
N PRO A 82 -19.90 5.62 4.65
CA PRO A 82 -20.84 6.73 4.66
C PRO A 82 -20.90 7.44 6.01
N ASN A 83 -20.47 6.80 7.10
CA ASN A 83 -20.37 7.41 8.42
C ASN A 83 -19.06 8.21 8.64
N GLY A 84 -18.21 8.31 7.62
CA GLY A 84 -16.86 8.87 7.72
C GLY A 84 -15.86 7.89 8.34
N HIS A 85 -14.64 8.35 8.64
CA HIS A 85 -13.65 7.54 9.33
C HIS A 85 -12.90 8.32 10.40
N SER A 86 -12.42 7.59 11.41
CA SER A 86 -11.56 8.12 12.46
C SER A 86 -10.18 8.50 11.92
N GLU A 87 -9.42 9.26 12.71
CA GLU A 87 -8.08 9.67 12.35
C GLU A 87 -7.15 8.46 12.16
N LEU A 88 -7.27 7.46 13.05
CA LEU A 88 -6.52 6.22 12.95
C LEU A 88 -6.89 5.45 11.70
N ALA A 89 -8.20 5.32 11.41
CA ALA A 89 -8.65 4.62 10.20
C ALA A 89 -8.21 5.35 8.91
N HIS A 90 -8.14 6.68 8.92
CA HIS A 90 -7.55 7.44 7.81
C HIS A 90 -6.07 7.09 7.63
N ARG A 91 -5.30 7.14 8.73
CA ARG A 91 -3.87 6.83 8.73
C ARG A 91 -3.58 5.43 8.21
N MET A 92 -4.31 4.42 8.69
CA MET A 92 -4.12 3.04 8.26
C MET A 92 -4.35 2.86 6.75
N ARG A 93 -5.28 3.61 6.15
CA ARG A 93 -5.48 3.59 4.69
C ARG A 93 -4.32 4.23 3.94
N LEU A 94 -3.75 5.32 4.45
CA LEU A 94 -2.56 5.94 3.87
C LEU A 94 -1.35 4.98 3.95
N MET A 95 -1.15 4.33 5.10
CA MET A 95 -0.09 3.35 5.29
C MET A 95 -0.25 2.17 4.32
N LEU A 96 -1.46 1.63 4.18
CA LEU A 96 -1.74 0.54 3.24
C LEU A 96 -1.49 0.95 1.78
N ALA A 97 -1.96 2.14 1.39
CA ALA A 97 -1.77 2.67 0.04
C ALA A 97 -0.27 2.86 -0.28
N GLU A 98 0.49 3.35 0.68
CA GLU A 98 1.93 3.49 0.56
C GLU A 98 2.63 2.14 0.40
N LEU A 99 2.39 1.18 1.28
CA LEU A 99 3.02 -0.14 1.17
C LEU A 99 2.64 -0.84 -0.15
N THR A 100 1.41 -0.65 -0.62
CA THR A 100 0.97 -1.10 -1.94
C THR A 100 1.81 -0.49 -3.06
N ALA A 101 2.07 0.81 -3.00
CA ALA A 101 2.89 1.51 -3.99
C ALA A 101 4.38 1.13 -3.91
N LEU A 102 4.90 0.82 -2.73
CA LEU A 102 6.29 0.44 -2.52
C LEU A 102 6.59 -1.01 -2.93
N LYS A 103 5.61 -1.91 -2.80
CA LYS A 103 5.78 -3.36 -3.04
C LYS A 103 6.51 -3.71 -4.34
N PRO A 104 6.14 -3.18 -5.53
CA PRO A 104 6.84 -3.53 -6.79
C PRO A 104 8.31 -3.10 -6.81
N ALA A 105 8.68 -2.06 -6.06
CA ALA A 105 10.08 -1.65 -5.95
C ALA A 105 10.87 -2.59 -5.04
N VAL A 106 10.28 -3.02 -3.91
CA VAL A 106 10.89 -4.00 -3.02
C VAL A 106 11.06 -5.36 -3.71
N GLU A 107 10.06 -5.81 -4.48
CA GLU A 107 10.15 -7.04 -5.30
C GLU A 107 11.28 -6.99 -6.34
N ALA A 108 11.57 -5.80 -6.87
CA ALA A 108 12.68 -5.58 -7.79
C ALA A 108 14.04 -5.40 -7.08
N GLY A 109 14.12 -5.66 -5.77
CA GLY A 109 15.34 -5.50 -4.98
C GLY A 109 15.75 -4.04 -4.74
N ARG A 110 14.82 -3.08 -4.92
CA ARG A 110 15.05 -1.68 -4.58
C ARG A 110 14.65 -1.42 -3.12
N ALA A 111 15.20 -0.34 -2.58
CA ALA A 111 15.07 0.05 -1.18
C ALA A 111 14.34 1.41 -1.04
N PRO A 112 13.07 1.54 -1.45
CA PRO A 112 12.35 2.78 -1.25
C PRO A 112 12.15 3.04 0.25
N ARG A 113 12.25 4.30 0.68
CA ARG A 113 11.88 4.67 2.05
C ARG A 113 10.36 4.76 2.21
N ILE A 114 9.90 4.49 3.43
CA ILE A 114 8.55 4.81 3.87
C ILE A 114 8.55 6.28 4.28
N ALA A 115 7.55 7.03 3.82
CA ALA A 115 7.34 8.42 4.15
C ALA A 115 6.94 8.60 5.61
N ALA A 116 7.11 9.82 6.12
CA ALA A 116 6.69 10.16 7.47
C ALA A 116 5.17 9.97 7.63
N GLY A 117 4.75 9.47 8.78
CA GLY A 117 3.34 9.34 9.16
C GLY A 117 3.02 8.04 9.86
N HIS A 118 3.81 6.99 9.70
CA HIS A 118 3.59 5.71 10.38
C HIS A 118 3.71 5.87 11.90
N GLU A 119 4.63 6.72 12.35
CA GLU A 119 4.89 7.02 13.77
C GLU A 119 3.70 7.62 14.52
N ARG A 120 2.75 8.26 13.83
CA ARG A 120 1.59 8.88 14.50
C ARG A 120 0.43 7.91 14.76
N ILE A 121 0.60 6.61 14.50
CA ILE A 121 -0.40 5.57 14.83
C ILE A 121 -0.85 5.62 16.29
N ARG A 122 0.09 5.87 17.22
CA ARG A 122 -0.17 5.99 18.67
C ARG A 122 -0.74 7.36 19.08
N CYS A 123 -0.76 8.32 18.15
CA CYS A 123 -1.30 9.67 18.36
C CYS A 123 -2.69 9.86 17.74
N SER A 124 -3.26 8.84 17.09
CA SER A 124 -4.46 9.02 16.29
C SER A 124 -5.70 8.49 17.01
N TRP A 125 -6.80 9.23 16.89
CA TRP A 125 -8.10 8.80 17.40
C TRP A 125 -8.56 7.50 16.73
N PRO A 126 -8.80 6.41 17.49
CA PRO A 126 -9.47 5.23 16.98
C PRO A 126 -10.96 5.51 16.74
N THR A 127 -11.63 4.61 16.03
CA THR A 127 -13.09 4.69 15.83
C THR A 127 -13.83 4.42 17.14
N ASP A 128 -13.38 3.40 17.90
CA ASP A 128 -13.80 3.15 19.27
C ASP A 128 -12.63 3.47 20.21
N ALA A 129 -12.84 4.36 21.18
CA ALA A 129 -11.80 4.75 22.14
C ALA A 129 -11.26 3.56 22.94
N ARG A 130 -12.05 2.49 23.11
CA ARG A 130 -11.66 1.27 23.82
C ARG A 130 -10.61 0.45 23.05
N ASP A 131 -10.50 0.63 21.74
CA ASP A 131 -9.51 -0.08 20.91
C ASP A 131 -8.07 0.39 21.19
N ARG A 132 -7.89 1.55 21.84
CA ARG A 132 -6.57 2.05 22.26
C ARG A 132 -6.25 1.60 23.68
N ASP A 133 -6.12 0.29 23.85
CA ASP A 133 -5.73 -0.35 25.10
C ASP A 133 -4.22 -0.69 25.12
N ALA A 134 -3.79 -1.41 26.16
CA ALA A 134 -2.39 -1.82 26.31
C ALA A 134 -1.93 -2.76 25.18
N ALA A 135 -2.80 -3.64 24.68
CA ALA A 135 -2.44 -4.57 23.63
C ALA A 135 -2.27 -3.87 22.28
N PHE A 136 -3.14 -2.91 21.96
CA PHE A 136 -2.93 -2.01 20.83
C PHE A 136 -1.60 -1.27 20.93
N ASP A 137 -1.25 -0.76 22.11
CA ASP A 137 -0.01 -0.01 22.30
C ASP A 137 1.24 -0.87 22.07
N GLU A 138 1.25 -2.10 22.62
CA GLU A 138 2.33 -3.07 22.39
C GLU A 138 2.47 -3.45 20.91
N LEU A 139 1.36 -3.72 20.23
CA LEU A 139 1.33 -4.05 18.81
C LEU A 139 1.76 -2.87 17.93
N ALA A 140 1.38 -1.64 18.31
CA ALA A 140 1.83 -0.43 17.64
C ALA A 140 3.34 -0.20 17.82
N VAL A 141 3.90 -0.48 19.00
CA VAL A 141 5.36 -0.44 19.22
C VAL A 141 6.08 -1.48 18.36
N ALA A 142 5.59 -2.71 18.33
CA ALA A 142 6.16 -3.77 17.50
C ALA A 142 6.11 -3.42 16.00
N TYR A 143 4.99 -2.86 15.55
CA TYR A 143 4.83 -2.34 14.19
C TYR A 143 5.88 -1.27 13.85
N LEU A 144 6.05 -0.27 14.72
CA LEU A 144 7.03 0.80 14.50
C LEU A 144 8.47 0.29 14.53
N ALA A 145 8.75 -0.74 15.33
CA ALA A 145 10.05 -1.43 15.31
C ALA A 145 10.29 -2.13 13.96
N ALA A 146 9.27 -2.74 13.35
CA ALA A 146 9.38 -3.32 12.01
C ALA A 146 9.64 -2.26 10.93
N VAL A 147 8.98 -1.10 11.02
CA VAL A 147 9.26 0.04 10.13
C VAL A 147 10.70 0.53 10.28
N ALA A 148 11.19 0.63 11.52
CA ALA A 148 12.58 1.01 11.78
C ALA A 148 13.58 -0.03 11.24
N ALA A 149 13.30 -1.33 11.41
CA ALA A 149 14.12 -2.41 10.87
C ALA A 149 14.19 -2.38 9.34
N TYR A 150 13.07 -2.09 8.67
CA TYR A 150 13.06 -1.87 7.22
C TYR A 150 13.87 -0.64 6.81
N HIS A 151 13.83 0.46 7.56
CA HIS A 151 14.65 1.65 7.28
C HIS A 151 16.16 1.42 7.44
N GLU A 152 16.55 0.53 8.36
CA GLU A 152 17.95 0.14 8.59
C GLU A 152 18.44 -0.83 7.51
N ALA A 153 17.65 -1.85 7.20
CA ALA A 153 17.99 -2.89 6.23
C ALA A 153 16.80 -3.17 5.29
N PRO A 154 16.56 -2.32 4.27
CA PRO A 154 15.44 -2.50 3.35
C PRO A 154 15.60 -3.78 2.52
N ALA A 155 14.72 -4.74 2.74
CA ALA A 155 14.70 -6.03 2.07
C ALA A 155 13.28 -6.60 2.06
N VAL A 156 13.06 -7.69 1.31
CA VAL A 156 11.78 -8.40 1.30
C VAL A 156 11.38 -8.85 2.71
N ASP A 157 12.32 -9.40 3.48
CA ASP A 157 12.03 -9.90 4.83
C ASP A 157 11.63 -8.78 5.80
N THR A 158 12.32 -7.64 5.77
CA THR A 158 11.98 -6.49 6.63
C THR A 158 10.69 -5.79 6.17
N PHE A 159 10.40 -5.78 4.85
CA PHE A 159 9.11 -5.33 4.33
C PHE A 159 7.97 -6.24 4.79
N ASN A 160 8.16 -7.56 4.69
CA ASN A 160 7.20 -8.55 5.18
C ASN A 160 7.02 -8.46 6.70
N GLY A 161 8.04 -8.03 7.45
CA GLY A 161 7.93 -7.71 8.87
C GLY A 161 6.91 -6.59 9.15
N ILE A 162 6.89 -5.54 8.33
CA ILE A 162 5.88 -4.46 8.44
C ILE A 162 4.48 -5.01 8.14
N VAL A 163 4.35 -5.78 7.04
CA VAL A 163 3.06 -6.38 6.67
C VAL A 163 2.56 -7.32 7.77
N GLN A 164 3.45 -8.08 8.40
CA GLN A 164 3.10 -8.94 9.52
C GLN A 164 2.61 -8.12 10.73
N GLY A 165 3.28 -7.01 11.07
CA GLY A 165 2.82 -6.11 12.13
C GLY A 165 1.40 -5.57 11.89
N CYS A 166 1.05 -5.27 10.62
CA CYS A 166 -0.34 -4.93 10.25
C CYS A 166 -1.31 -6.09 10.56
N LEU A 167 -0.95 -7.31 10.16
CA LEU A 167 -1.80 -8.50 10.34
C LEU A 167 -1.97 -8.86 11.82
N ASP A 168 -0.91 -8.77 12.62
CA ASP A 168 -0.95 -9.08 14.06
C ASP A 168 -1.83 -8.07 14.80
N CYS A 169 -1.66 -6.77 14.50
CA CYS A 169 -2.49 -5.72 15.09
C CYS A 169 -3.98 -5.89 14.76
N HIS A 170 -4.29 -6.22 13.50
CA HIS A 170 -5.67 -6.45 13.08
C HIS A 170 -6.27 -7.79 13.53
N ALA A 171 -5.45 -8.82 13.75
CA ALA A 171 -5.93 -10.06 14.34
C ALA A 171 -6.37 -9.88 15.81
N HIS A 172 -5.78 -8.91 16.51
CA HIS A 172 -6.04 -8.68 17.93
C HIS A 172 -7.04 -7.55 18.20
N THR A 173 -6.81 -6.37 17.59
CA THR A 173 -7.50 -5.13 17.98
C THR A 173 -8.78 -4.93 17.21
N CYS A 174 -8.72 -4.99 15.88
CA CYS A 174 -9.89 -4.80 15.03
C CYS A 174 -9.77 -5.65 13.77
N GLY A 175 -10.80 -6.44 13.46
CA GLY A 175 -10.80 -7.42 12.37
C GLY A 175 -10.39 -6.90 10.99
N GLY A 176 -10.38 -5.59 10.78
CA GLY A 176 -9.54 -4.90 9.80
C GLY A 176 -9.72 -5.30 8.32
N PRO A 177 -8.97 -4.67 7.41
CA PRO A 177 -8.96 -5.07 6.01
C PRO A 177 -7.96 -6.20 5.76
N MET A 178 -8.04 -7.31 6.51
CA MET A 178 -7.08 -8.42 6.41
C MET A 178 -6.94 -8.97 4.98
N VAL A 179 -8.04 -8.97 4.21
CA VAL A 179 -8.06 -9.38 2.79
C VAL A 179 -7.23 -8.45 1.90
N ALA A 180 -7.13 -7.16 2.25
CA ALA A 180 -6.32 -6.20 1.51
C ALA A 180 -4.84 -6.21 1.95
N ILE A 181 -4.55 -6.60 3.19
CA ILE A 181 -3.19 -6.60 3.74
C ILE A 181 -2.41 -7.85 3.29
N ARG A 182 -3.03 -9.03 3.32
CA ARG A 182 -2.35 -10.30 2.99
C ARG A 182 -1.63 -10.30 1.62
N PRO A 183 -2.22 -9.78 0.53
CA PRO A 183 -1.57 -9.74 -0.78
C PRO A 183 -0.31 -8.86 -0.83
N LEU A 184 -0.03 -8.05 0.20
CA LEU A 184 1.19 -7.27 0.27
C LEU A 184 2.42 -8.13 0.58
N ARG A 185 2.28 -9.29 1.23
CA ARG A 185 3.42 -10.16 1.52
C ARG A 185 4.08 -10.60 0.22
N ILE A 186 5.40 -10.45 0.17
CA ILE A 186 6.22 -10.82 -0.98
C ILE A 186 6.79 -12.23 -0.72
N GLY A 187 6.60 -13.14 -1.68
CA GLY A 187 7.12 -14.51 -1.59
C GLY A 187 6.17 -15.53 -0.96
N ASP A 188 5.00 -15.10 -0.46
CA ASP A 188 3.93 -16.03 -0.10
C ASP A 188 3.23 -16.51 -1.39
N ALA A 189 2.96 -17.81 -1.50
CA ALA A 189 2.10 -18.32 -2.55
C ALA A 189 0.67 -17.74 -2.40
N PRO A 190 -0.08 -17.52 -3.49
CA PRO A 190 -1.47 -17.06 -3.42
C PRO A 190 -2.29 -17.92 -2.43
N ALA A 191 -3.20 -17.29 -1.66
CA ALA A 191 -3.99 -17.96 -0.62
C ALA A 191 -4.88 -19.10 -1.14
N ASP A 192 -5.07 -19.17 -2.46
CA ASP A 192 -5.73 -20.20 -3.26
C ASP A 192 -4.88 -21.45 -3.52
N ALA A 193 -3.63 -21.50 -3.02
CA ALA A 193 -2.75 -22.66 -3.09
C ALA A 193 -2.78 -23.55 -1.82
N GLN A 194 -3.75 -23.38 -0.91
CA GLN A 194 -3.97 -24.37 0.15
C GLN A 194 -4.87 -25.50 -0.37
N PRO A 195 -4.35 -26.72 -0.61
CA PRO A 195 -5.19 -27.87 -0.89
C PRO A 195 -6.08 -28.13 0.34
N GLY A 196 -7.38 -28.30 0.08
CA GLY A 196 -8.44 -28.18 1.07
C GLY A 196 -8.22 -28.93 2.38
N ILE A 197 -8.59 -28.26 3.46
CA ILE A 197 -8.96 -28.88 4.74
C ILE A 197 -10.39 -28.43 5.02
N PHE A 198 -11.33 -29.22 4.50
CA PHE A 198 -12.64 -29.41 5.12
C PHE A 198 -12.65 -30.87 5.56
N ASP A 199 -12.38 -31.10 6.85
CA ASP A 199 -12.76 -32.31 7.58
C ASP A 199 -13.77 -31.91 8.65
#